data_AF-A0A7G6AAW2-F1
#
_entry.id   AF-A0A7G6AAW2-F1
#
_cell.length_a   1.000
_cell.length_b   1.000
_cell.length_c   1.000
_cell.angle_alpha   90.00
_cell.angle_beta   90.00
_cell.angle_gamma   90.00
#
_symmetry.space_group_name_H-M   'P 1'
#
loop_
_entity.id
_entity.type
_entity.pdbx_description
1 polymer ?
#
loop_
_entity_poly.entity_id
_entity_poly.type
_entity_poly.pdbx_seq_one_letter_code
_entity_poly.pdbx_strand_id
1 'polypeptide(L)'
;MARQSWSRQYSGEEQLEALQYAFALVVDETLLNEPWPGRAAWGEYLLEWRLFKTRSGGERLLERIDAVLHGQDRGQRDIAEVYLHCLSLGFAGRLRDRPDGPAELARRRTELFAYLYPDAVPLDAPGFVLTEAPDEHLVRATPRTRGLSSRMRTYLLSAAVLAVPLVASLIVWLALRPIAGDVLRQIGERA
;
A
#
# COMPACT_ATOMS: atom_id res chain seq x y z
N MET A 1 7.16 46.36 7.79
CA MET A 1 6.50 45.04 7.83
C MET A 1 6.42 44.49 6.41
N ALA A 2 7.46 43.76 5.98
CA ALA A 2 7.65 43.32 4.59
C ALA A 2 7.11 41.91 4.42
N ARG A 3 5.90 41.80 3.86
CA ARG A 3 5.22 40.53 3.55
C ARG A 3 4.97 40.45 2.05
N GLN A 4 6.04 40.45 1.24
CA GLN A 4 5.97 40.35 -0.22
C GLN A 4 7.41 40.31 -0.77
N SER A 5 7.95 39.12 -1.11
CA SER A 5 9.06 38.98 -2.09
C SER A 5 9.62 37.56 -2.27
N TRP A 6 8.85 36.45 -2.28
CA TRP A 6 9.47 35.14 -2.58
C TRP A 6 8.57 34.21 -3.38
N SER A 7 8.01 34.71 -4.49
CA SER A 7 7.43 33.85 -5.52
C SER A 7 8.35 33.85 -6.74
N ARG A 8 9.45 33.08 -6.69
CA ARG A 8 9.83 32.34 -7.90
C ARG A 8 8.78 31.24 -8.01
N GLN A 9 7.62 31.64 -8.55
CA GLN A 9 6.42 30.85 -8.68
C GLN A 9 6.76 29.67 -9.60
N TYR A 10 6.86 28.49 -9.02
CA TYR A 10 6.51 27.28 -9.77
C TYR A 10 5.13 27.53 -10.39
N SER A 11 4.97 27.23 -11.67
CA SER A 11 3.65 27.33 -12.27
C SER A 11 2.73 26.31 -11.58
N GLY A 12 1.43 26.59 -11.50
CA GLY A 12 0.49 25.60 -10.95
C GLY A 12 0.53 24.27 -11.72
N GLU A 13 0.99 24.30 -12.97
CA GLU A 13 1.20 23.12 -13.80
C GLU A 13 2.38 22.27 -13.31
N GLU A 14 3.51 22.87 -12.94
CA GLU A 14 4.67 22.13 -12.41
C GLU A 14 4.35 21.48 -11.05
N GLN A 15 3.58 22.16 -10.20
CA GLN A 15 3.10 21.58 -8.94
C GLN A 15 2.15 20.40 -9.19
N LEU A 16 1.23 20.55 -10.13
CA LEU A 16 0.29 19.51 -10.52
C LEU A 16 1.01 18.30 -11.12
N GLU A 17 2.01 18.53 -11.97
CA GLU A 17 2.82 17.47 -12.55
C GLU A 17 3.58 16.70 -11.45
N ALA A 18 4.18 17.42 -10.50
CA ALA A 18 4.91 16.79 -9.40
C ALA A 18 3.98 16.03 -8.44
N LEU A 19 2.75 16.51 -8.23
CA LEU A 19 1.68 15.80 -7.52
C LEU A 19 1.31 14.49 -8.21
N GLN A 20 1.00 14.57 -9.51
CA GLN A 20 0.66 13.40 -10.33
C GLN A 20 1.80 12.39 -10.35
N TYR A 21 3.04 12.88 -10.43
CA TYR A 21 4.23 12.04 -10.36
C TYR A 21 4.31 11.30 -9.03
N ALA A 22 4.21 12.01 -7.90
CA ALA A 22 4.26 11.40 -6.57
C ALA A 22 3.17 10.34 -6.38
N PHE A 23 1.94 10.61 -6.81
CA PHE A 23 0.84 9.64 -6.71
C PHE A 23 1.04 8.42 -7.61
N ALA A 24 1.53 8.60 -8.85
CA ALA A 24 1.83 7.48 -9.73
C ALA A 24 2.82 6.51 -9.08
N LEU A 25 3.85 7.04 -8.41
CA LEU A 25 4.84 6.24 -7.68
C LEU A 25 4.25 5.49 -6.49
N VAL A 26 3.39 6.13 -5.70
CA VAL A 26 2.71 5.47 -4.57
C VAL A 26 1.85 4.31 -5.07
N VAL A 27 1.09 4.51 -6.14
CA VAL A 27 0.22 3.48 -6.72
C VAL A 27 1.05 2.33 -7.28
N ASP A 28 2.08 2.64 -8.06
CA ASP A 28 2.98 1.64 -8.63
C ASP A 28 3.66 0.82 -7.52
N GLU A 29 4.17 1.48 -6.48
CA GLU A 29 4.78 0.79 -5.34
C GLU A 29 3.77 -0.10 -4.60
N THR A 30 2.55 0.39 -4.36
CA THR A 30 1.51 -0.39 -3.67
C THR A 30 1.15 -1.63 -4.46
N LEU A 31 0.89 -1.49 -5.76
CA LEU A 31 0.49 -2.59 -6.63
C LEU A 31 1.65 -3.56 -6.90
N LEU A 32 2.89 -3.08 -6.93
CA LEU A 32 4.04 -3.96 -7.06
C LEU A 32 4.39 -4.73 -5.79
N ASN A 33 3.89 -4.32 -4.62
CA ASN A 33 4.24 -4.98 -3.36
C ASN A 33 3.15 -5.92 -2.81
N GLU A 34 1.91 -5.77 -3.25
CA GLU A 34 0.81 -6.66 -2.86
C GLU A 34 0.81 -7.98 -3.68
N PRO A 35 0.45 -9.14 -3.09
CA PRO A 35 0.33 -10.40 -3.80
C PRO A 35 -1.05 -10.48 -4.50
N TRP A 36 -1.12 -10.06 -5.76
CA TRP A 36 -2.33 -10.16 -6.58
C TRP A 36 -2.02 -10.66 -8.02
N PRO A 37 -3.00 -11.25 -8.74
CA PRO A 37 -2.75 -11.96 -10.00
C PRO A 37 -2.17 -11.12 -11.14
N GLY A 38 -2.52 -9.83 -11.22
CA GLY A 38 -2.05 -8.95 -12.29
C GLY A 38 -0.78 -8.18 -11.95
N ARG A 39 -0.11 -8.47 -10.83
CA ARG A 39 1.14 -7.80 -10.43
C ARG A 39 2.21 -7.84 -11.53
N ALA A 40 2.37 -8.99 -12.17
CA ALA A 40 3.35 -9.15 -13.26
C ALA A 40 3.00 -8.26 -14.46
N ALA A 41 1.74 -8.26 -14.89
CA ALA A 41 1.26 -7.39 -15.95
C ALA A 41 1.38 -5.90 -15.58
N TRP A 42 1.14 -5.54 -14.32
CA TRP A 42 1.34 -4.16 -13.85
C TRP A 42 2.81 -3.74 -13.93
N GLY A 43 3.74 -4.63 -13.59
CA GLY A 43 5.19 -4.39 -13.69
C GLY A 43 5.66 -4.08 -15.11
N GLU A 44 4.98 -4.59 -16.13
CA GLU A 44 5.27 -4.27 -17.53
C GLU A 44 4.75 -2.86 -17.93
N TYR A 45 3.70 -2.37 -17.25
CA TYR A 45 2.97 -1.16 -17.60
C TYR A 45 2.80 -0.17 -16.43
N LEU A 46 3.89 0.14 -15.72
CA LEU A 46 3.91 1.11 -14.62
C LEU A 46 3.37 2.48 -15.05
N LEU A 47 2.61 3.11 -14.15
CA LEU A 47 2.07 4.46 -14.35
C LEU A 47 3.20 5.48 -14.50
N GLU A 48 4.29 5.34 -13.73
CA GLU A 48 5.49 6.16 -13.84
C GLU A 48 6.01 6.19 -15.27
N TRP A 49 6.22 5.01 -15.86
CA TRP A 49 6.73 4.89 -17.23
C TRP A 49 5.73 5.43 -18.25
N ARG A 50 4.43 5.16 -18.03
CA ARG A 50 3.40 5.54 -18.99
C ARG A 50 3.23 7.05 -19.08
N LEU A 51 3.21 7.73 -17.94
CA LEU A 51 2.95 9.16 -17.81
C LEU A 51 4.23 10.01 -17.92
N PHE A 52 5.32 9.58 -17.28
CA PHE A 52 6.52 10.40 -17.08
C PHE A 52 7.79 9.84 -17.75
N LYS A 53 7.70 8.69 -18.43
CA LYS A 53 8.81 8.05 -19.17
C LYS A 53 10.07 7.83 -18.33
N THR A 54 9.89 7.57 -17.05
CA THR A 54 10.97 7.30 -16.10
C THR A 54 10.72 6.02 -15.32
N ARG A 55 11.77 5.49 -14.68
CA ARG A 55 11.79 4.21 -13.94
C ARG A 55 12.55 4.30 -12.60
N SER A 56 12.90 5.51 -12.17
CA SER A 56 13.74 5.73 -10.97
C SER A 56 13.00 6.48 -9.87
N GLY A 57 11.67 6.50 -9.91
CA GLY A 57 10.87 7.32 -9.00
C GLY A 57 10.96 6.95 -7.54
N GLY A 58 11.25 5.68 -7.24
CA GLY A 58 11.55 5.22 -5.88
C GLY A 58 12.72 5.96 -5.22
N GLU A 59 13.70 6.43 -5.99
CA GLU A 59 14.83 7.23 -5.50
C GLU A 59 14.54 8.73 -5.59
N ARG A 60 13.96 9.16 -6.73
CA ARG A 60 13.72 10.58 -7.03
C ARG A 60 12.74 11.21 -6.06
N LEU A 61 11.72 10.51 -5.58
CA LEU A 61 10.77 11.08 -4.62
C LEU A 61 11.45 11.35 -3.26
N LEU A 62 12.31 10.45 -2.81
CA LEU A 62 13.07 10.64 -1.57
C LEU A 62 14.09 11.77 -1.69
N GLU A 63 14.74 11.91 -2.84
CA GLU A 63 15.63 13.05 -3.13
C GLU A 63 14.87 14.39 -3.13
N ARG A 64 13.66 14.42 -3.69
CA ARG A 64 12.80 15.62 -3.65
C ARG A 64 12.38 15.97 -2.21
N ILE A 65 12.07 14.96 -1.39
CA ILE A 65 11.81 15.15 0.04
C ILE A 65 13.04 15.76 0.73
N ASP A 66 14.22 15.19 0.48
CA ASP A 66 15.46 15.69 1.06
C ASP A 66 15.74 17.14 0.61
N ALA A 67 15.51 17.48 -0.66
CA ALA A 67 15.70 18.84 -1.17
C ALA A 67 14.81 19.88 -0.46
N VAL A 68 13.55 19.52 -0.19
CA VAL A 68 12.63 20.36 0.60
C VAL A 68 13.15 20.55 2.02
N LEU A 69 13.53 19.45 2.70
CA LEU A 69 13.98 19.47 4.09
C LEU A 69 15.30 20.24 4.30
N HIS A 70 16.24 20.15 3.36
CA HIS A 70 17.50 20.88 3.40
C HIS A 70 17.36 22.36 3.02
N GLY A 71 16.12 22.83 2.78
CA GLY A 71 15.85 24.23 2.48
C GLY A 71 16.40 24.70 1.15
N GLN A 72 16.67 23.76 0.22
CA GLN A 72 16.92 24.10 -1.19
C GLN A 72 15.63 24.60 -1.85
N ASP A 73 14.47 24.25 -1.27
CA ASP A 73 13.16 24.54 -1.84
C ASP A 73 12.15 25.12 -0.83
N ARG A 74 12.50 26.25 -0.19
CA ARG A 74 11.69 26.85 0.90
C ARG A 74 10.34 27.44 0.47
N GLY A 75 10.02 27.45 -0.83
CA GLY A 75 8.75 27.96 -1.38
C GLY A 75 7.66 26.90 -1.56
N GLN A 76 7.94 25.64 -1.21
CA GLN A 76 7.17 24.48 -1.65
C GLN A 76 6.41 23.82 -0.49
N ARG A 77 5.63 24.61 0.25
CA ARG A 77 4.84 24.09 1.38
C ARG A 77 3.75 23.12 0.92
N ASP A 78 3.05 23.45 -0.16
CA ASP A 78 1.93 22.65 -0.69
C ASP A 78 2.37 21.27 -1.17
N ILE A 79 3.54 21.18 -1.83
CA ILE A 79 4.07 19.90 -2.31
C ILE A 79 4.76 19.11 -1.19
N ALA A 80 5.32 19.78 -0.17
CA ALA A 80 5.83 19.12 1.02
C ALA A 80 4.71 18.38 1.76
N GLU A 81 3.50 18.95 1.78
CA GLU A 81 2.31 18.28 2.32
C GLU A 81 1.96 17.03 1.53
N VAL A 82 2.03 17.09 0.20
CA VAL A 82 1.82 15.93 -0.67
C VAL A 82 2.85 14.83 -0.36
N TYR A 83 4.12 15.18 -0.21
CA TYR A 83 5.15 14.21 0.12
C TYR A 83 4.93 13.58 1.50
N LEU A 84 4.51 14.36 2.49
CA LEU A 84 4.11 13.85 3.80
C LEU A 84 2.97 12.84 3.67
N HIS A 85 1.96 13.12 2.82
CA HIS A 85 0.87 12.20 2.54
C HIS A 85 1.38 10.91 1.86
N CYS A 86 2.26 11.01 0.86
CA CYS A 86 2.85 9.84 0.20
C CYS A 86 3.59 8.93 1.21
N LEU A 87 4.41 9.50 2.10
CA LEU A 87 5.07 8.73 3.17
C LEU A 87 4.06 8.12 4.15
N SER A 88 2.99 8.84 4.47
CA SER A 88 1.94 8.36 5.38
C SER A 88 1.10 7.23 4.78
N LEU A 89 0.98 7.17 3.45
CA LEU A 89 0.35 6.07 2.72
C LEU A 89 1.24 4.81 2.67
N GLY A 90 2.50 4.89 3.13
CA GLY A 90 3.41 3.75 3.19
C GLY A 90 4.38 3.66 2.02
N PHE A 91 4.58 4.75 1.28
CA PHE A 91 5.67 4.84 0.31
C PHE A 91 7.02 4.70 1.01
N ALA A 92 7.83 3.76 0.55
CA ALA A 92 9.14 3.47 1.10
C ALA A 92 10.26 3.63 0.06
N GLY A 93 9.97 3.48 -1.23
CA GLY A 93 10.95 3.56 -2.31
C GLY A 93 12.17 2.66 -2.06
N ARG A 94 13.37 3.20 -2.28
CA ARG A 94 14.64 2.48 -2.07
C ARG A 94 14.93 2.07 -0.62
N LEU A 95 14.16 2.57 0.35
CA LEU A 95 14.33 2.26 1.77
C LEU A 95 13.53 1.01 2.19
N ARG A 96 12.68 0.44 1.32
CA ARG A 96 11.80 -0.69 1.66
C ARG A 96 12.55 -1.94 2.15
N ASP A 97 13.62 -2.31 1.45
CA ASP A 97 14.38 -3.53 1.73
C ASP A 97 15.57 -3.30 2.68
N ARG A 98 15.72 -2.08 3.21
CA ARG A 98 16.83 -1.74 4.11
C ARG A 98 16.45 -2.00 5.57
N PRO A 99 17.35 -2.59 6.40
CA PRO A 99 17.08 -2.84 7.81
C PRO A 99 16.76 -1.58 8.62
N ASP A 100 17.41 -0.46 8.29
CA ASP A 100 17.25 0.87 8.88
C ASP A 100 16.16 1.71 8.20
N GLY A 101 15.61 1.23 7.09
CA GLY A 101 14.64 1.94 6.26
C GLY A 101 13.40 2.45 7.01
N PRO A 102 12.71 1.64 7.82
CA PRO A 102 11.54 2.08 8.57
C PRO A 102 11.82 3.24 9.55
N ALA A 103 12.97 3.21 10.22
CA ALA A 103 13.37 4.27 11.15
C ALA A 103 13.69 5.57 10.38
N GLU A 104 14.36 5.43 9.24
CA GLU A 104 14.74 6.55 8.37
C GLU A 104 13.52 7.22 7.70
N LEU A 105 12.51 6.44 7.30
CA LEU A 105 11.23 6.93 6.81
C LEU A 105 10.44 7.64 7.92
N ALA A 106 10.46 7.10 9.14
CA ALA A 106 9.83 7.73 10.29
C ALA A 106 10.48 9.08 10.60
N ARG A 107 11.82 9.17 10.53
CA ARG A 107 12.56 10.43 10.73
C ARG A 107 12.13 11.48 9.71
N ARG A 108 12.16 11.16 8.41
CA ARG A 108 11.73 12.07 7.33
C ARG A 108 10.28 12.54 7.49
N ARG A 109 9.38 11.64 7.92
CA ARG A 109 7.98 12.01 8.20
C ARG A 109 7.88 13.03 9.33
N THR A 110 8.62 12.84 10.41
CA THR A 110 8.65 13.80 11.53
C THR A 110 9.25 15.14 11.11
N GLU A 111 10.35 15.13 10.36
CA GLU A 111 11.00 16.34 9.84
C GLU A 111 10.06 17.11 8.89
N LEU A 112 9.37 16.43 7.96
CA LEU A 112 8.38 17.05 7.07
C LEU A 112 7.19 17.62 7.85
N PHE A 113 6.70 16.89 8.86
CA PHE A 113 5.61 17.36 9.70
C PHE A 113 5.99 18.63 10.47
N ALA A 114 7.18 18.66 11.07
CA ALA A 114 7.68 19.84 11.78
C ALA A 114 7.92 21.04 10.82
N TYR A 115 8.38 20.77 9.59
CA TYR A 115 8.52 21.79 8.56
C TYR A 115 7.17 22.40 8.15
N LEU A 116 6.14 21.57 7.97
CA LEU A 116 4.80 22.01 7.57
C LEU A 116 4.06 22.70 8.72
N TYR A 117 4.17 22.17 9.93
CA TYR A 117 3.42 22.59 11.10
C TYR A 117 4.36 22.99 12.25
N PRO A 118 5.08 24.12 12.14
CA PRO A 118 6.05 24.54 13.14
C PRO A 118 5.41 24.87 14.51
N ASP A 119 4.13 25.25 14.52
CA ASP A 119 3.36 25.55 15.73
C ASP A 119 2.56 24.35 16.25
N ALA A 120 2.64 23.18 15.60
CA ALA A 120 1.93 22.01 16.07
C ALA A 120 2.53 21.53 17.40
N VAL A 121 1.65 21.33 18.39
CA VAL A 121 2.03 20.71 19.66
C VAL A 121 2.42 19.25 19.36
N PRO A 122 3.64 18.81 19.73
CA PRO A 122 4.05 17.43 19.58
C PRO A 122 3.05 16.50 20.26
N LEU A 123 2.68 15.39 19.60
CA LEU A 123 1.71 14.42 20.14
C LEU A 123 2.17 13.77 21.45
N ASP A 124 3.48 13.82 21.71
CA ASP A 124 4.18 13.32 22.89
C ASP A 124 4.51 14.42 23.91
N ALA A 125 4.10 15.68 23.65
CA ALA A 125 4.32 16.76 24.60
C ALA A 125 3.59 16.46 25.93
N PRO A 126 4.24 16.63 27.09
CA PRO A 126 3.60 16.45 28.38
C PRO A 126 2.48 17.49 28.53
N GLY A 127 1.23 17.07 28.26
CA GLY A 127 0.04 17.93 28.23
C GLY A 127 -0.72 17.94 26.90
N PHE A 128 -0.28 17.19 25.88
CA PHE A 128 -1.05 17.04 24.65
C PHE A 128 -2.31 16.20 24.88
N VAL A 129 -3.47 16.86 24.87
CA VAL A 129 -4.79 16.24 24.98
C VAL A 129 -5.48 16.35 23.62
N LEU A 130 -5.69 15.21 22.95
CA LEU A 130 -6.28 15.15 21.59
C LEU A 130 -7.68 15.79 21.52
N THR A 131 -8.41 15.78 22.63
CA THR A 131 -9.69 16.43 22.94
C THR A 131 -9.96 16.06 24.40
N GLU A 132 -10.51 16.95 25.23
CA GLU A 132 -11.13 16.53 26.50
C GLU A 132 -12.41 15.75 26.16
N ALA A 133 -12.25 14.54 25.63
CA ALA A 133 -13.34 13.63 25.39
C ALA A 133 -13.60 12.93 26.72
N PRO A 134 -14.82 13.01 27.28
CA PRO A 134 -15.19 12.25 28.47
C PRO A 134 -14.80 10.78 28.27
N ASP A 135 -13.97 10.25 29.18
CA ASP A 135 -13.31 8.94 29.10
C ASP A 135 -14.26 7.75 28.91
N GLU A 136 -15.56 7.97 29.08
CA GLU A 136 -16.63 6.99 28.99
C GLU A 136 -16.78 6.32 27.60
N HIS A 137 -16.25 6.91 26.52
CA HIS A 137 -16.37 6.34 25.16
C HIS A 137 -15.05 6.08 24.42
N LEU A 138 -13.89 6.29 25.05
CA LEU A 138 -12.61 5.98 24.43
C LEU A 138 -12.31 4.48 24.54
N VAL A 139 -12.89 3.71 23.61
CA VAL A 139 -12.48 2.33 23.35
C VAL A 139 -11.00 2.37 22.97
N ARG A 140 -10.14 2.00 23.92
CA ARG A 140 -8.70 1.84 23.74
C ARG A 140 -8.49 0.94 22.51
N ALA A 141 -8.08 1.53 21.39
CA ALA A 141 -7.88 0.80 20.15
C ALA A 141 -6.76 -0.22 20.37
N THR A 142 -7.14 -1.49 20.53
CA THR A 142 -6.22 -2.62 20.52
C THR A 142 -5.38 -2.56 19.23
N PRO A 143 -4.08 -2.91 19.26
CA PRO A 143 -3.23 -2.88 18.08
C PRO A 143 -3.94 -3.60 16.94
N ARG A 144 -4.17 -2.86 15.84
CA ARG A 144 -4.97 -3.30 14.71
C ARG A 144 -4.18 -4.34 13.93
N THR A 145 -4.15 -5.57 14.40
CA THR A 145 -3.74 -6.71 13.58
C THR A 145 -4.75 -6.78 12.43
N ARG A 146 -4.31 -6.49 11.21
CA ARG A 146 -5.13 -6.66 10.01
C ARG A 146 -5.38 -8.16 9.82
N GLY A 147 -6.36 -8.70 10.54
CA GLY A 147 -6.92 -10.03 10.22
C GLY A 147 -7.49 -10.01 8.81
N LEU A 148 -7.43 -11.16 8.12
CA LEU A 148 -8.00 -11.30 6.78
C LEU A 148 -9.43 -10.74 6.76
N SER A 149 -9.69 -9.86 5.79
CA SER A 149 -10.98 -9.19 5.57
C SER A 149 -12.15 -10.15 5.78
N SER A 150 -13.18 -9.72 6.50
CA SER A 150 -14.39 -10.53 6.79
C SER A 150 -15.00 -11.16 5.54
N ARG A 151 -14.89 -10.47 4.39
CA ARG A 151 -15.31 -10.97 3.07
C ARG A 151 -14.46 -12.15 2.58
N MET A 152 -13.16 -12.13 2.86
CA MET A 152 -12.25 -13.24 2.53
C MET A 152 -12.57 -14.48 3.36
N ARG A 153 -12.93 -14.32 4.64
CA ARG A 153 -13.39 -15.43 5.49
C ARG A 153 -14.66 -16.08 4.94
N THR A 154 -15.63 -15.29 4.48
CA THR A 154 -16.86 -15.84 3.88
C THR A 154 -16.57 -16.56 2.57
N TYR A 155 -15.67 -16.03 1.73
CA TYR A 155 -15.27 -16.71 0.49
C TYR A 155 -14.55 -18.03 0.77
N LEU A 156 -13.64 -18.10 1.74
CA LEU A 156 -12.95 -19.34 2.11
C LEU A 156 -13.91 -20.42 2.63
N LEU A 157 -14.87 -20.05 3.48
CA LEU A 157 -15.89 -21.00 3.96
C LEU A 157 -16.77 -21.49 2.82
N SER A 158 -17.20 -20.60 1.91
CA SER A 158 -17.99 -21.00 0.74
C SER A 158 -17.22 -21.92 -0.21
N ALA A 159 -15.93 -21.65 -0.44
CA ALA A 159 -15.07 -22.46 -1.28
C ALA A 159 -14.84 -23.86 -0.68
N ALA A 160 -14.65 -23.96 0.64
CA ALA A 160 -14.52 -25.23 1.33
C ALA A 160 -15.80 -26.08 1.22
N VAL A 161 -16.97 -25.46 1.41
CA VAL A 161 -18.28 -26.13 1.28
C VAL A 161 -18.51 -26.68 -0.14
N LEU A 162 -18.03 -25.99 -1.16
CA LEU A 162 -18.11 -26.45 -2.56
C LEU A 162 -17.07 -27.52 -2.91
N ALA A 163 -15.87 -27.45 -2.33
CA ALA A 163 -14.78 -28.38 -2.64
C ALA A 163 -15.02 -29.79 -2.07
N VAL A 164 -15.59 -29.90 -0.87
CA VAL A 164 -15.86 -31.18 -0.21
C VAL A 164 -16.72 -32.14 -1.05
N PRO A 165 -17.89 -31.76 -1.59
CA PRO A 165 -18.70 -32.66 -2.40
C PRO A 165 -18.03 -33.03 -3.73
N LEU A 166 -17.24 -32.14 -4.32
CA LEU A 166 -16.47 -32.44 -5.53
C LEU A 166 -15.40 -33.51 -5.28
N VAL A 167 -14.68 -33.40 -4.16
CA VAL A 167 -13.68 -34.40 -3.76
C VAL A 167 -14.35 -35.72 -3.42
N ALA A 168 -15.47 -35.71 -2.70
CA ALA A 168 -16.24 -36.92 -2.40
C ALA A 168 -16.74 -37.60 -3.69
N SER A 169 -17.28 -36.83 -4.63
CA SER A 169 -17.71 -37.32 -5.94
C SER A 169 -16.55 -37.93 -6.74
N LEU A 170 -15.37 -37.31 -6.69
CA LEU A 170 -14.17 -37.83 -7.35
C LEU A 170 -13.71 -39.15 -6.73
N ILE A 171 -13.71 -39.26 -5.40
CA ILE A 171 -13.35 -40.49 -4.67
C ILE A 171 -14.33 -41.62 -5.02
N VAL A 172 -15.64 -41.34 -5.00
CA VAL A 172 -16.68 -42.33 -5.36
C VAL A 172 -16.49 -42.80 -6.80
N TRP A 173 -16.24 -41.89 -7.73
CA TRP A 173 -16.03 -42.25 -9.13
C TRP A 173 -14.76 -43.08 -9.35
N LEU A 174 -13.66 -42.75 -8.66
CA LEU A 174 -12.42 -43.54 -8.70
C LEU A 174 -12.60 -44.92 -8.07
N ALA A 175 -13.43 -45.03 -7.01
CA ALA A 175 -13.75 -46.30 -6.37
C ALA A 175 -14.68 -47.19 -7.21
N LEU A 176 -15.59 -46.60 -8.01
CA LEU A 176 -16.50 -47.35 -8.90
C LEU A 176 -15.84 -47.81 -10.20
N ARG A 177 -14.82 -47.09 -10.71
CA ARG A 177 -14.08 -47.45 -11.93
C ARG A 177 -13.61 -48.92 -11.99
N PRO A 178 -12.95 -49.49 -10.96
CA PRO A 178 -12.47 -50.88 -11.02
C PRO A 178 -13.63 -51.89 -11.04
N ILE A 179 -14.68 -51.65 -10.24
CA ILE A 179 -15.84 -52.56 -10.12
C ILE A 179 -16.58 -52.66 -11.47
N ALA A 180 -16.80 -51.53 -12.14
CA ALA A 180 -17.41 -51.51 -13.47
C ALA A 180 -16.55 -52.24 -14.51
N GLY A 181 -15.23 -52.14 -14.39
CA GLY A 181 -14.28 -52.85 -15.26
C GLY A 181 -14.32 -54.37 -15.08
N ASP A 182 -14.42 -54.84 -13.83
CA ASP A 182 -14.43 -56.28 -13.52
C ASP A 182 -15.75 -56.95 -13.94
N VAL A 183 -16.88 -56.25 -13.80
CA VAL A 183 -18.20 -56.74 -14.26
C VAL A 183 -18.25 -56.87 -15.79
N LEU A 184 -17.73 -55.88 -16.52
CA LEU A 184 -17.66 -55.95 -17.99
C LEU A 184 -16.73 -57.07 -18.48
N ARG A 185 -15.63 -57.33 -17.75
CA ARG A 185 -14.72 -58.45 -18.03
C ARG A 185 -15.42 -59.81 -17.83
N GLN A 186 -16.15 -60.00 -16.75
CA GLN A 186 -16.90 -61.24 -16.47
C GLN A 186 -18.01 -61.53 -17.48
N ILE A 187 -18.67 -60.50 -18.01
CA ILE A 187 -19.70 -60.67 -19.04
C ILE A 187 -19.05 -61.03 -20.39
N GLY A 188 -17.88 -60.48 -20.69
CA GLY A 188 -17.11 -60.79 -21.90
C GLY A 188 -16.47 -62.19 -21.91
N GLU A 189 -16.15 -62.76 -20.75
CA GLU A 189 -15.61 -64.13 -20.65
C GLU A 189 -16.69 -65.23 -20.68
N ARG A 190 -17.97 -64.87 -20.52
CA ARG A 190 -19.11 -65.81 -20.53
C ARG A 190 -19.91 -65.81 -21.84
N ALA A 191 -19.55 -64.96 -22.80
CA ALA A 191 -20.13 -64.91 -24.14
C ALA A 191 -19.22 -65.64 -25.14
#